data_AF-A0A562SSF8-F1
#
_entry.id   AF-A0A562SSF8-F1
#
_cell.length_a   1.000
_cell.length_b   1.000
_cell.length_c   1.000
_cell.angle_alpha   90.00
_cell.angle_beta   90.00
_cell.angle_gamma   90.00
#
_symmetry.space_group_name_H-M   'P 1'
#
loop_
_entity.id
_entity.type
_entity.pdbx_description
1 polymer ?
#
loop_
_entity_poly.entity_id
_entity_poly.type
_entity_poly.pdbx_seq_one_letter_code
_entity_poly.pdbx_strand_id
1 'polypeptide(L)'
;MTFNEAFNTFILHQKVIGWGFQQQKRVQLPNGYSAFPCGYYTEYENGYKLIASGDRLGETPIQEAMILDPNGVPVARDTEDLREVEY
;
A
#
# COMPACT_ATOMS: atom_id res chain seq x y z
N MET A 1 6.84 -6.90 -9.26
CA MET A 1 6.08 -5.79 -9.88
C MET A 1 6.49 -4.52 -9.17
N THR A 2 6.79 -3.46 -9.92
CA THR A 2 7.06 -2.14 -9.36
C THR A 2 5.77 -1.48 -8.87
N PHE A 3 5.88 -0.43 -8.05
CA PHE A 3 4.70 0.33 -7.64
C PHE A 3 3.95 0.93 -8.83
N ASN A 4 4.67 1.56 -9.77
CA ASN A 4 4.08 2.15 -10.96
C ASN A 4 3.36 1.13 -11.86
N GLU A 5 3.95 -0.07 -12.04
CA GLU A 5 3.28 -1.16 -12.76
C GLU A 5 1.98 -1.57 -12.06
N ALA A 6 2.01 -1.77 -10.73
CA ALA A 6 0.83 -2.17 -9.97
C ALA A 6 -0.24 -1.08 -9.95
N PHE A 7 0.15 0.19 -9.84
CA PHE A 7 -0.77 1.32 -9.86
C PHE A 7 -1.49 1.41 -11.20
N ASN A 8 -0.76 1.38 -12.30
CA ASN A 8 -1.35 1.42 -13.64
C ASN A 8 -2.24 0.21 -13.94
N THR A 9 -1.92 -0.96 -13.37
CA THR A 9 -2.68 -2.19 -13.60
C THR A 9 -3.95 -2.28 -12.75
N PHE A 10 -3.86 -1.91 -11.47
CA PHE A 10 -4.90 -2.23 -10.48
C PHE A 10 -5.59 -1.02 -9.87
N ILE A 11 -5.08 0.19 -10.06
CA ILE A 11 -5.60 1.41 -9.42
C ILE A 11 -6.10 2.40 -10.46
N LEU A 12 -5.30 2.65 -11.51
CA LEU A 12 -5.65 3.58 -12.57
C LEU A 12 -6.97 3.17 -13.26
N HIS A 13 -7.85 4.14 -13.49
CA HIS A 13 -9.19 3.97 -14.08
C HIS A 13 -10.17 3.09 -13.28
N GLN A 14 -9.85 2.69 -12.05
CA GLN A 14 -10.78 1.98 -11.19
C GLN A 14 -11.69 2.95 -10.43
N LYS A 15 -12.97 2.58 -10.27
CA LYS A 15 -13.89 3.34 -9.44
C LYS A 15 -13.59 3.16 -7.96
N VAL A 16 -13.51 4.28 -7.23
CA VAL A 16 -13.45 4.28 -5.77
C VAL A 16 -14.82 3.89 -5.20
N ILE A 17 -14.84 2.91 -4.29
CA ILE A 17 -16.05 2.44 -3.61
C ILE A 17 -16.03 2.67 -2.10
N GLY A 18 -14.87 3.01 -1.53
CA GLY A 18 -14.75 3.25 -0.10
C GLY A 18 -13.41 3.85 0.29
N TRP A 19 -13.34 4.29 1.54
CA TRP A 19 -12.13 4.74 2.20
C TRP A 19 -12.21 4.38 3.68
N GLY A 20 -11.06 4.28 4.33
CA GLY A 20 -11.02 3.91 5.74
C GLY A 20 -9.63 3.95 6.32
N PHE A 21 -9.50 3.41 7.53
CA PHE A 21 -8.23 3.24 8.22
C PHE A 21 -8.04 1.77 8.58
N GLN A 22 -6.85 1.24 8.29
CA GLN A 22 -6.45 -0.11 8.66
C GLN A 22 -5.43 -0.05 9.79
N GLN A 23 -5.76 -0.65 10.93
CA GLN A 23 -4.79 -0.91 11.99
C GLN A 23 -3.73 -1.91 11.51
N GLN A 24 -2.52 -1.78 12.07
CA GLN A 24 -1.41 -2.68 11.77
C GLN A 24 -1.80 -4.14 11.96
N LYS A 25 -1.77 -4.88 10.84
CA LYS A 25 -2.09 -6.31 10.79
C LYS A 25 -0.94 -7.04 10.11
N ARG A 26 -0.42 -8.08 10.75
CA ARG A 26 0.60 -8.94 10.16
C ARG A 26 0.01 -9.75 9.01
N VAL A 27 0.67 -9.71 7.86
CA VAL A 27 0.33 -10.50 6.67
C VAL A 27 1.56 -11.29 6.23
N GLN A 28 1.37 -12.56 5.89
CA GLN A 28 2.42 -13.43 5.40
C GLN A 28 2.51 -13.31 3.87
N LEU A 29 3.68 -12.94 3.36
CA LEU A 29 3.92 -12.81 1.93
C LEU A 29 4.28 -14.18 1.31
N PRO A 30 4.05 -14.38 -0.01
CA PRO A 30 4.38 -15.64 -0.70
C PRO A 30 5.85 -16.05 -0.60
N ASN A 31 6.75 -15.08 -0.41
CA ASN A 31 8.19 -15.30 -0.26
C ASN A 31 8.61 -15.70 1.16
N GLY A 32 7.67 -15.91 2.09
CA GLY A 32 7.97 -16.31 3.47
C GLY A 32 8.28 -15.14 4.42
N TYR A 33 8.29 -13.89 3.94
CA TYR A 33 8.46 -12.71 4.79
C TYR A 33 7.13 -12.21 5.35
N SER A 34 7.18 -11.37 6.38
CA SER A 34 6.00 -10.72 6.94
C SER A 34 5.92 -9.24 6.50
N ALA A 35 4.73 -8.79 6.19
CA ALA A 35 4.38 -7.39 5.97
C ALA A 35 3.37 -6.90 7.02
N PHE A 36 3.33 -5.59 7.23
CA PHE A 36 2.46 -4.97 8.25
C PHE A 36 1.68 -3.78 7.66
N PRO A 37 0.84 -4.00 6.64
CA PRO A 37 0.07 -2.92 6.03
C PRO A 37 -0.82 -2.22 7.07
N CYS A 38 -0.69 -0.91 7.15
CA CYS A 38 -1.44 -0.03 8.05
C CYS A 38 -1.57 1.36 7.44
N GLY A 39 -2.56 2.13 7.89
CA GLY A 39 -2.76 3.50 7.45
C GLY A 39 -4.12 3.75 6.81
N TYR A 40 -4.28 4.94 6.25
CA TYR A 40 -5.48 5.29 5.50
C TYR A 40 -5.46 4.61 4.15
N TYR A 41 -6.60 4.05 3.76
CA TYR A 41 -6.75 3.37 2.48
C TYR A 41 -7.91 3.92 1.67
N THR A 42 -7.78 3.80 0.36
CA THR A 42 -8.87 3.90 -0.62
C THR A 42 -9.13 2.51 -1.19
N GLU A 43 -10.40 2.11 -1.26
CA GLU A 43 -10.84 0.83 -1.80
C GLU A 43 -11.51 1.01 -3.15
N TYR A 44 -11.13 0.15 -4.10
CA TYR A 44 -11.55 0.21 -5.49
C TYR A 44 -12.48 -0.96 -5.83
N GLU A 45 -13.30 -0.80 -6.88
CA GLU A 45 -14.33 -1.78 -7.25
C GLU A 45 -13.81 -3.18 -7.58
N ASN A 46 -12.55 -3.28 -7.99
CA ASN A 46 -11.85 -4.55 -8.22
C ASN A 46 -11.34 -5.23 -6.93
N GLY A 47 -11.63 -4.65 -5.76
CA GLY A 47 -11.24 -5.13 -4.44
C GLY A 47 -9.83 -4.71 -4.01
N TYR A 48 -9.04 -4.11 -4.89
CA TYR A 48 -7.71 -3.63 -4.52
C TYR A 48 -7.80 -2.40 -3.61
N LYS A 49 -6.75 -2.20 -2.80
CA LYS A 49 -6.66 -1.05 -1.89
C LYS A 49 -5.34 -0.33 -2.10
N LEU A 50 -5.40 1.00 -2.11
CA LEU A 50 -4.23 1.86 -2.05
C LEU A 50 -4.13 2.45 -0.65
N ILE A 51 -3.05 2.15 0.05
CA ILE A 51 -2.65 2.84 1.27
C ILE A 51 -1.73 3.99 0.86
N ALA A 52 -2.05 5.20 1.29
CA ALA A 52 -1.20 6.37 1.17
C ALA A 52 -0.99 6.94 2.57
N SER A 53 0.23 6.86 3.10
CA SER A 53 0.63 7.17 4.49
C SER A 53 0.26 6.11 5.54
N GLY A 54 1.26 5.59 6.25
CA GLY A 54 1.13 4.78 7.48
C GLY A 54 2.15 5.27 8.53
N ASP A 55 1.92 5.44 9.82
CA ASP A 55 0.98 4.82 10.76
C ASP A 55 0.68 5.80 11.94
N ARG A 56 -0.32 5.44 12.76
CA ARG A 56 -0.82 5.98 14.06
C ARG A 56 -1.04 7.48 14.21
N LEU A 57 -2.17 7.84 14.84
CA LEU A 57 -2.38 9.16 15.44
C LEU A 57 -1.29 9.42 16.50
N GLY A 58 -0.19 10.11 16.15
CA GLY A 58 0.75 10.67 17.12
C GLY A 58 2.25 10.58 16.84
N GLU A 59 2.73 9.85 15.83
CA GLU A 59 4.17 9.75 15.53
C GLU A 59 4.48 10.02 14.04
N THR A 60 5.65 10.63 13.79
CA THR A 60 6.25 11.16 12.55
C THR A 60 6.02 10.31 11.27
N PRO A 61 5.87 10.92 10.07
CA PRO A 61 5.30 10.22 8.92
C PRO A 61 6.27 9.21 8.30
N ILE A 62 5.87 7.94 8.20
CA ILE A 62 6.45 7.00 7.24
C ILE A 62 5.53 7.03 5.99
N GLN A 63 5.91 7.83 5.00
CA GLN A 63 5.17 7.92 3.74
C GLN A 63 5.47 6.70 2.85
N GLU A 64 5.01 5.52 3.27
CA GLU A 64 5.04 4.33 2.43
C GLU A 64 3.68 4.15 1.75
N ALA A 65 3.63 4.29 0.43
CA ALA A 65 2.45 3.91 -0.34
C ALA A 65 2.47 2.38 -0.59
N MET A 66 1.35 1.71 -0.38
CA MET A 66 1.22 0.27 -0.63
C MET A 66 -0.05 -0.04 -1.39
N ILE A 67 0.04 -0.97 -2.35
CA ILE A 67 -1.12 -1.52 -3.05
C ILE A 67 -1.34 -2.93 -2.49
N LEU A 68 -2.55 -3.17 -1.99
CA LEU A 68 -2.99 -4.46 -1.48
C LEU A 68 -3.93 -5.12 -2.47
N ASP A 69 -3.83 -6.44 -2.60
CA ASP A 69 -4.81 -7.26 -3.29
C ASP A 69 -6.15 -7.34 -2.52
N PRO A 70 -7.19 -7.95 -3.10
CA PRO A 70 -8.48 -8.15 -2.42
C PRO A 70 -8.41 -8.95 -1.11
N ASN A 71 -7.34 -9.71 -0.88
CA ASN A 71 -7.11 -10.47 0.36
C ASN A 71 -6.34 -9.65 1.41
N GLY A 72 -5.95 -8.41 1.08
CA GLY A 72 -5.15 -7.54 1.94
C GLY A 72 -3.66 -7.84 1.93
N VAL A 73 -3.16 -8.57 0.92
CA VAL A 73 -1.74 -8.89 0.74
C VAL A 73 -1.07 -7.81 -0.11
N PRO A 74 0.05 -7.20 0.34
CA PRO A 74 0.78 -6.24 -0.48
C PRO A 74 1.29 -6.86 -1.78
N VAL A 75 0.95 -6.25 -2.91
CA VAL A 75 1.43 -6.63 -4.25
C VAL A 75 2.50 -5.68 -4.78
N ALA A 76 2.49 -4.43 -4.30
CA ALA A 76 3.54 -3.47 -4.56
C ALA A 76 3.63 -2.47 -3.41
N ARG A 77 4.83 -1.94 -3.22
CA ARG A 77 5.15 -0.90 -2.25
C ARG A 77 5.97 0.16 -2.98
N ASP A 78 5.63 1.41 -2.76
CA ASP A 78 6.46 2.52 -3.20
C ASP A 78 7.72 2.54 -2.33
N THR A 79 8.84 2.33 -2.99
CA THR A 79 10.18 2.31 -2.40
C THR A 79 11.05 3.39 -3.04
N GLU A 80 10.46 4.31 -3.83
CA GLU A 80 11.22 5.27 -4.63
C GLU A 80 12.01 6.29 -3.79
N ASP A 81 11.77 6.38 -2.48
CA ASP A 81 12.61 7.11 -1.51
C ASP A 81 13.91 6.37 -1.10
N LEU A 82 14.19 5.18 -1.65
CA LEU A 82 15.47 4.48 -1.49
C LEU A 82 16.43 4.69 -2.67
N ARG A 83 16.09 5.55 -3.64
CA ARG A 83 17.10 6.01 -4.60
C ARG A 83 18.12 6.83 -3.81
N GLU A 84 19.38 6.39 -3.84
CA GLU A 84 20.50 7.13 -3.25
C GLU A 84 20.36 8.59 -3.67
N VAL A 85 20.28 9.49 -2.69
CA VAL A 85 20.33 10.92 -2.93
C VAL A 85 21.74 11.19 -3.48
N GLU A 86 21.88 11.21 -4.80
CA GLU A 86 23.10 11.69 -5.44
C GLU A 86 23.24 13.19 -5.10
N TYR A 87 24.22 13.51 -4.25
CA TYR A 87 24.64 14.87 -3.92
C TYR A 87 25.50 15.48 -5.02
#